data_AF-A0A4T0UJP0-F1
#
_entry.id   AF-A0A4T0UJP0-F1
#
_cell.length_a   1.000
_cell.length_b   1.000
_cell.length_c   1.000
_cell.angle_alpha   90.00
_cell.angle_beta   90.00
_cell.angle_gamma   90.00
#
_symmetry.space_group_name_H-M   'P 1'
#
loop_
_entity.id
_entity.type
_entity.pdbx_description
1 polymer ?
#
loop_
_entity_poly.entity_id
_entity_poly.type
_entity_poly.pdbx_seq_one_letter_code
_entity_poly.pdbx_strand_id
1 'polypeptide(L)' 'MSYSLAEAAEATGMSVSFLRGEISNGRLAAKRLGSTADGEPAGKYLIKAESLAAYIRDLLDA' A
#
# COMPACT_ATOMS: atom_id res chain seq x y z
N MET A 1 5.74 4.98 11.09
CA MET A 1 5.89 5.60 9.74
C MET A 1 4.94 4.89 8.78
N SER A 2 4.34 5.62 7.84
CA SER A 2 3.42 5.06 6.83
C SER A 2 3.77 5.62 5.46
N TYR A 3 3.58 4.82 4.42
CA TYR A 3 3.83 5.20 3.03
C TYR A 3 2.51 5.33 2.29
N SER A 4 2.41 6.30 1.38
CA SER A 4 1.36 6.29 0.38
C SER A 4 1.54 5.11 -0.58
N LEU A 5 0.48 4.75 -1.30
CA LEU A 5 0.54 3.73 -2.36
C LEU A 5 1.59 4.05 -3.44
N ALA A 6 1.76 5.34 -3.77
CA ALA A 6 2.75 5.77 -4.76
C ALA A 6 4.18 5.58 -4.24
N GLU A 7 4.45 6.03 -3.01
CA GLU A 7 5.77 5.84 -2.38
C GLU A 7 6.10 4.35 -2.20
N ALA A 8 5.11 3.54 -1.83
CA ALA A 8 5.29 2.10 -1.72
C ALA A 8 5.56 1.45 -3.09
N ALA A 9 4.88 1.90 -4.14
CA ALA A 9 5.13 1.45 -5.51
C ALA A 9 6.55 1.79 -5.97
N GLU A 10 7.02 3.01 -5.72
CA GLU A 10 8.38 3.43 -6.04
C GLU A 10 9.43 2.66 -5.23
N ALA A 11 9.20 2.45 -3.93
CA ALA A 11 10.13 1.72 -3.07
C ALA A 11 10.24 0.23 -3.39
N THR A 12 9.15 -0.38 -3.89
CA THR A 12 9.09 -1.81 -4.22
C THR A 12 9.34 -2.09 -5.71
N GLY A 13 9.28 -1.08 -6.57
CA GLY A 13 9.24 -1.25 -8.03
C GLY A 13 7.93 -1.85 -8.54
N MET A 14 6.90 -1.98 -7.70
CA MET A 14 5.62 -2.60 -8.06
C MET A 14 4.60 -1.60 -8.56
N SER A 15 3.64 -2.06 -9.35
CA SER A 15 2.52 -1.22 -9.78
C SER A 15 1.56 -0.92 -8.62
N VAL A 16 1.03 0.31 -8.58
CA VAL A 16 0.02 0.73 -7.60
C VAL A 16 -1.20 -0.20 -7.59
N SER A 17 -1.65 -0.67 -8.75
CA SER A 17 -2.75 -1.62 -8.88
C SER A 17 -2.46 -2.96 -8.21
N PHE A 18 -1.22 -3.43 -8.30
CA PHE A 18 -0.78 -4.66 -7.66
C PHE A 18 -0.78 -4.52 -6.14
N LEU A 19 -0.16 -3.45 -5.61
CA LEU A 19 -0.17 -3.17 -4.17
C LEU A 19 -1.60 -2.97 -3.63
N ARG A 20 -2.49 -2.35 -4.41
CA ARG A 20 -3.91 -2.27 -4.06
C ARG A 20 -4.56 -3.65 -3.98
N GLY A 21 -4.23 -4.54 -4.92
CA GLY A 21 -4.65 -5.95 -4.88
C GLY A 21 -4.21 -6.63 -3.59
N GLU A 22 -2.95 -6.49 -3.22
CA GLU A 22 -2.40 -7.10 -1.99
C GLU A 22 -3.00 -6.52 -0.71
N ILE A 23 -3.33 -5.23 -0.69
CA ILE A 23 -4.11 -4.63 0.41
C ILE A 23 -5.52 -5.25 0.46
N SER A 24 -6.17 -5.41 -0.69
CA SER A 24 -7.52 -5.99 -0.78
C SER A 24 -7.53 -7.48 -0.41
N ASN A 25 -6.44 -8.19 -0.67
CA ASN A 25 -6.21 -9.58 -0.25
C ASN A 25 -5.79 -9.70 1.23
N GLY A 26 -5.60 -8.58 1.93
CA GLY A 26 -5.19 -8.56 3.35
C GLY A 26 -3.71 -8.88 3.59
N ARG A 27 -2.88 -9.01 2.55
CA ARG A 27 -1.44 -9.25 2.65
C ARG A 27 -0.66 -7.99 3.05
N LEU A 28 -1.16 -6.82 2.66
CA LEU A 28 -0.57 -5.53 3.00
C LEU A 28 -1.49 -4.74 3.94
N ALA A 29 -1.02 -4.48 5.16
CA ALA A 29 -1.78 -3.71 6.14
C ALA A 29 -1.75 -2.22 5.77
N ALA A 30 -2.88 -1.71 5.31
CA ALA A 30 -3.06 -0.31 4.99
C ALA A 30 -4.30 0.29 5.63
N LYS A 31 -4.23 1.58 5.96
CA LYS A 31 -5.37 2.38 6.38
C LYS A 31 -5.90 3.16 5.17
N ARG A 32 -7.18 3.01 4.87
CA ARG A 32 -7.85 3.87 3.89
C ARG A 32 -7.99 5.27 4.48
N LEU A 33 -7.37 6.28 3.87
CA LEU A 33 -7.69 7.66 4.18
C LEU A 33 -9.05 7.97 3.55
N GLY A 34 -9.98 8.47 4.37
CA GLY A 34 -11.34 8.79 3.94
C GLY A 34 -11.37 9.82 2.81
N SER A 35 -12.49 9.83 2.09
CA SER A 35 -12.74 10.69 0.93
C SER A 35 -12.34 12.14 1.19
N THR A 36 -11.57 12.71 0.26
CA THR A 36 -11.47 14.17 0.15
C THR A 36 -12.86 14.74 -0.12
N ALA A 37 -13.11 16.01 0.27
CA ALA A 37 -14.42 16.66 0.33
C ALA A 37 -15.25 16.70 -0.99
N ASP A 38 -14.78 16.07 -2.06
CA ASP A 38 -15.37 16.04 -3.40
C ASP A 38 -16.14 14.74 -3.72
N GLY A 39 -16.34 13.85 -2.73
CA GLY A 39 -17.09 12.61 -2.94
C GLY A 39 -16.37 11.54 -3.78
N GLU A 40 -15.23 11.87 -4.39
CA GLU A 40 -14.35 10.88 -4.99
C GLU A 40 -13.73 9.98 -3.91
N PRO A 41 -13.81 8.64 -4.03
CA PRO A 41 -13.04 7.73 -3.20
C PRO A 41 -11.58 7.87 -3.60
N ALA A 42 -10.93 8.95 -3.14
CA ALA A 42 -9.51 9.16 -3.33
C ALA A 42 -8.83 7.89 -2.83
N GLY A 43 -8.25 7.13 -3.75
CA GLY A 43 -7.63 5.82 -3.54
C GLY A 43 -6.37 5.86 -2.68
N LYS A 44 -6.33 6.76 -1.70
CA LYS A 44 -5.21 7.05 -0.81
C LYS A 44 -5.22 6.04 0.32
N TYR A 45 -4.56 4.93 0.08
CA TYR A 45 -4.16 4.02 1.15
C TYR A 45 -2.85 4.51 1.75
N LEU A 46 -2.79 4.52 3.08
CA LEU A 46 -1.54 4.61 3.83
C LEU A 46 -1.15 3.22 4.29
N ILE A 47 -0.09 2.69 3.68
CA ILE A 47 0.49 1.40 4.00
C ILE A 47 1.38 1.57 5.23
N LYS A 48 1.25 0.69 6.21
CA LYS A 48 2.17 0.69 7.37
C LYS A 48 3.57 0.29 6.92
N ALA A 49 4.58 1.07 7.31
CA ALA A 49 5.98 0.81 6.95
C ALA A 49 6.44 -0.61 7.34
N GLU A 50 6.06 -1.07 8.53
CA GLU A 50 6.42 -2.41 9.02
C GLU A 50 5.80 -3.53 8.16
N SER A 51 4.56 -3.34 7.71
CA SER A 51 3.89 -4.31 6.84
C SER A 51 4.52 -4.34 5.46
N LEU A 52 4.88 -3.17 4.92
CA LEU A 52 5.57 -3.08 3.63
C LEU A 52 6.96 -3.72 3.69
N ALA A 53 7.73 -3.46 4.75
CA ALA A 53 9.03 -4.05 4.96
C ALA A 53 8.97 -5.57 5.13
N ALA A 54 7.99 -6.08 5.88
CA ALA A 54 7.75 -7.52 6.02
C ALA A 54 7.41 -8.16 4.67
N TYR A 55 6.54 -7.51 3.88
CA TYR A 55 6.17 -7.98 2.54
C TYR A 55 7.36 -8.02 1.57
N ILE A 56 8.21 -6.99 1.56
CA ILE A 56 9.42 -6.97 0.72
C ILE A 56 10.38 -8.09 1.14
N ARG A 57 10.57 -8.32 2.45
CA ARG A 57 11.44 -9.41 2.93
C ARG A 57 10.93 -10.77 2.50
N ASP A 58 9.62 -11.02 2.60
CA ASP A 58 8.99 -12.27 2.16
C ASP A 58 9.26 -12.53 0.67
N LEU A 59 9.18 -11.50 -0.17
CA LEU A 59 9.48 -11.60 -1.60
C LEU A 59 10.95 -11.82 -1.93
N LEU A 60 11.88 -11.38 -1.06
CA LEU A 60 13.31 -11.59 -1.25
C LEU A 60 13.77 -12.97 -0.76
N ASP A 61 13.02 -13.58 0.14
CA ASP A 61 13.29 -14.91 0.70
C ASP A 61 12.66 -16.06 -0.13
N ALA A 62 11.65 -15.75 -0.94
CA ALA A 62 10.94 -16.66 -1.86
C ALA A 62 11.66 -16.90 -3.19
#